data_AF-A0A7Y2IA41-F1
#
_entry.id   AF-A0A7Y2IA41-F1
#
_cell.length_a   1.000
_cell.length_b   1.000
_cell.length_c   1.000
_cell.angle_alpha   90.00
_cell.angle_beta   90.00
_cell.angle_gamma   90.00
#
_symmetry.space_group_name_H-M   'P 1'
#
loop_
_entity.id
_entity.type
_entity.pdbx_description
1 polymer ?
#
loop_
_entity_poly.entity_id
_entity_poly.type
_entity_poly.pdbx_seq_one_letter_code
_entity_poly.pdbx_strand_id
1 'polypeptide(L)'
;VAEMVLEKAKRMTEYGRDVVILLDSITRLARAYNTVVPSSGKVLTGGVDANALHRPKRFFGAARNIEEGGSLTILATALIDTGSKMDEVIYEEFKGTGNMEIHLDRRIAEKRVFPAININRSGTRKEEYLTEEAELQKMWILRKVLHPMDELAAVEFLLNKLQDTKTNAKFFEAMKR
;
A
#
# COMPACT_ATOMS: atom_id res chain seq x y z
N VAL A 1 -13.91 9.49 -15.33
CA VAL A 1 -13.74 10.14 -14.00
C VAL A 1 -12.30 10.04 -13.51
N ALA A 2 -11.71 8.83 -13.39
CA ALA A 2 -10.33 8.66 -12.92
C ALA A 2 -9.30 9.55 -13.65
N GLU A 3 -9.32 9.57 -14.99
CA GLU A 3 -8.43 10.43 -15.79
C GLU A 3 -8.58 11.92 -15.46
N MET A 4 -9.81 12.42 -15.28
CA MET A 4 -10.08 13.81 -14.94
C MET A 4 -9.57 14.17 -13.54
N VAL A 5 -9.76 13.27 -12.57
CA VAL A 5 -9.23 13.43 -11.20
C VAL A 5 -7.71 13.48 -11.22
N LEU A 6 -7.07 12.60 -12.01
CA LEU A 6 -5.62 12.57 -12.15
C LEU A 6 -5.07 13.86 -12.76
N GLU A 7 -5.67 14.33 -13.85
CA GLU A 7 -5.23 15.57 -14.50
C GLU A 7 -5.41 16.78 -13.58
N LYS A 8 -6.53 16.86 -12.84
CA LYS A 8 -6.69 17.91 -11.82
C LYS A 8 -5.61 17.83 -10.74
N ALA A 9 -5.34 16.64 -10.22
CA ALA A 9 -4.32 16.44 -9.18
C ALA A 9 -2.93 16.84 -9.66
N LYS A 10 -2.55 16.47 -10.89
CA LYS A 10 -1.29 16.90 -11.51
C LYS A 10 -1.19 18.42 -11.58
N ARG A 11 -2.23 19.11 -12.09
CA ARG A 11 -2.24 20.58 -12.17
C ARG A 11 -2.09 21.22 -10.80
N MET A 12 -2.79 20.71 -9.78
CA MET A 12 -2.63 21.20 -8.42
C MET A 12 -1.21 21.00 -7.89
N THR A 13 -0.60 19.86 -8.19
CA THR A 13 0.79 19.55 -7.79
C THR A 13 1.79 20.47 -8.50
N GLU A 14 1.60 20.76 -9.79
CA GLU A 14 2.40 21.72 -10.56
C GLU A 14 2.33 23.16 -9.99
N TYR A 15 1.24 23.52 -9.29
CA TYR A 15 1.11 24.77 -8.54
C TYR A 15 1.65 24.68 -7.09
N GLY A 16 2.46 23.66 -6.79
CA GLY A 16 3.11 23.49 -5.48
C GLY A 16 2.19 22.99 -4.37
N ARG A 17 1.05 22.37 -4.70
CA ARG A 17 0.15 21.77 -3.68
C ARG A 17 0.52 20.33 -3.40
N ASP A 18 0.43 19.94 -2.14
CA ASP A 18 0.44 18.53 -1.73
C ASP A 18 -0.97 17.94 -1.88
N VAL A 19 -1.10 16.98 -2.78
CA VAL A 19 -2.37 16.35 -3.15
C VAL A 19 -2.34 14.88 -2.75
N VAL A 20 -3.40 14.43 -2.09
CA VAL A 20 -3.60 13.03 -1.72
C VAL A 20 -4.84 12.48 -2.45
N ILE A 21 -4.68 11.36 -3.14
CA ILE A 21 -5.78 10.58 -3.73
C ILE A 21 -5.94 9.29 -2.93
N LEU A 22 -7.14 9.08 -2.39
CA LEU A 22 -7.56 7.80 -1.82
C LEU A 22 -8.39 7.05 -2.87
N LEU A 23 -7.86 5.97 -3.42
CA LEU A 23 -8.47 5.19 -4.50
C LEU A 23 -8.97 3.83 -3.99
N ASP A 24 -10.28 3.62 -3.97
CA ASP A 24 -10.89 2.32 -3.68
C ASP A 24 -11.69 1.82 -4.91
N SER A 25 -11.16 0.95 -5.77
CA SER A 25 -9.87 0.23 -5.69
C SER A 25 -9.09 0.26 -7.01
N ILE A 26 -7.78 0.08 -6.92
CA ILE A 26 -6.93 0.01 -8.12
C ILE A 26 -7.21 -1.26 -8.94
N THR A 27 -7.60 -2.34 -8.28
CA THR A 27 -8.01 -3.60 -8.94
C THR A 27 -9.23 -3.39 -9.82
N ARG A 28 -10.26 -2.70 -9.30
CA ARG A 28 -11.47 -2.39 -10.08
C ARG A 28 -11.17 -1.42 -11.22
N LEU A 29 -10.30 -0.45 -11.00
CA LEU A 29 -9.85 0.46 -12.05
C LEU A 29 -9.16 -0.32 -13.18
N ALA A 30 -8.21 -1.21 -12.87
CA ALA A 30 -7.52 -2.02 -13.86
C ALA A 30 -8.45 -2.96 -14.64
N ARG A 31 -9.42 -3.59 -13.96
CA ARG A 31 -10.48 -4.37 -14.63
C ARG A 31 -11.26 -3.53 -15.64
N ALA A 32 -11.66 -2.32 -15.26
CA ALA A 32 -12.39 -1.41 -16.16
C ALA A 32 -11.55 -1.07 -17.40
N TYR A 33 -10.24 -0.81 -17.24
CA TYR A 33 -9.35 -0.59 -18.39
C TYR A 33 -9.23 -1.83 -19.29
N ASN A 34 -9.15 -3.04 -18.71
CA ASN A 34 -9.11 -4.28 -19.48
C ASN A 34 -10.35 -4.49 -20.34
N THR A 35 -11.53 -4.08 -19.87
CA THR A 35 -12.78 -4.22 -20.64
C THR A 35 -12.91 -3.23 -21.79
N VAL A 36 -12.31 -2.03 -21.69
CA VAL A 36 -12.46 -0.97 -22.70
C VAL A 36 -11.31 -0.90 -23.71
N VAL A 37 -10.18 -1.56 -23.44
CA VAL A 37 -9.03 -1.57 -24.35
C VAL A 37 -9.32 -2.50 -25.54
N PRO A 38 -9.08 -2.06 -26.79
CA PRO A 38 -9.16 -2.93 -27.94
C PRO A 38 -8.19 -4.11 -27.80
N SER A 39 -8.64 -5.31 -28.18
CA SER A 39 -7.81 -6.52 -28.09
C SER A 39 -6.49 -6.34 -28.85
N SER A 40 -5.38 -6.58 -28.16
CA SER A 40 -4.03 -6.57 -28.74
C SER A 40 -3.68 -7.88 -29.44
N GLY A 41 -4.53 -8.90 -29.32
CA GLY A 41 -4.22 -10.28 -29.72
C GLY A 41 -3.25 -11.01 -28.77
N LYS A 42 -2.78 -10.36 -27.70
CA LYS A 42 -1.87 -10.93 -26.70
C LYS A 42 -2.50 -10.86 -25.32
N VAL A 43 -2.97 -12.02 -24.84
CA VAL A 43 -3.60 -12.16 -23.52
C VAL A 43 -2.62 -12.80 -22.56
N LEU A 44 -2.34 -12.10 -21.45
CA LEU A 44 -1.53 -12.60 -20.34
C LEU A 44 -2.32 -13.64 -19.52
N THR A 45 -1.61 -14.35 -18.66
CA THR A 45 -2.22 -15.22 -17.65
C THR A 45 -3.33 -14.48 -16.91
N GLY A 46 -4.46 -15.15 -16.67
CA GLY A 46 -5.60 -14.53 -15.97
C GLY A 46 -6.53 -13.69 -16.84
N GLY A 47 -6.37 -13.65 -18.16
CA GLY A 47 -7.30 -12.98 -19.07
C GLY A 47 -7.11 -11.46 -19.17
N VAL A 48 -5.92 -10.99 -18.80
CA VAL A 48 -5.53 -9.57 -18.89
C VAL A 48 -4.87 -9.32 -20.24
N ASP A 49 -5.36 -8.36 -21.01
CA ASP A 49 -4.70 -7.94 -22.24
C ASP A 49 -3.35 -7.28 -21.91
N ALA A 50 -2.29 -7.57 -22.69
CA ALA A 50 -0.96 -7.04 -22.44
C ALA A 50 -0.90 -5.50 -22.37
N ASN A 51 -1.80 -4.80 -23.06
CA ASN A 51 -1.89 -3.34 -23.07
C ASN A 51 -2.86 -2.78 -22.01
N ALA A 52 -3.69 -3.62 -21.40
CA ALA A 52 -4.72 -3.16 -20.45
C ALA A 52 -4.13 -2.50 -19.20
N LEU A 53 -2.97 -2.95 -18.75
CA LEU A 53 -2.34 -2.45 -17.52
C LEU A 53 -1.52 -1.17 -17.72
N HIS A 54 -1.25 -0.76 -18.96
CA HIS A 54 -0.42 0.40 -19.23
C HIS A 54 -1.01 1.70 -18.65
N ARG A 55 -2.32 1.95 -18.87
CA ARG A 55 -2.99 3.15 -18.33
C ARG A 55 -3.15 3.13 -16.81
N PRO A 56 -3.63 2.04 -16.19
CA PRO A 56 -3.64 1.92 -14.73
C PRO A 56 -2.27 2.11 -14.08
N LYS A 57 -1.20 1.54 -14.65
CA LYS A 57 0.18 1.72 -14.16
C LYS A 57 0.62 3.17 -14.27
N ARG A 58 0.31 3.87 -15.36
CA ARG A 58 0.56 5.31 -15.49
C ARG A 58 -0.22 6.15 -14.48
N PHE A 59 -1.47 5.77 -14.17
CA PHE A 59 -2.26 6.43 -13.15
C PHE A 59 -1.58 6.31 -11.78
N PHE A 60 -1.21 5.09 -11.38
CA PHE A 60 -0.61 4.85 -10.06
C PHE A 60 0.80 5.42 -9.95
N GLY A 61 1.62 5.25 -11.00
CA GLY A 61 2.97 5.82 -11.10
C GLY A 61 3.01 7.34 -11.33
N ALA A 62 1.85 8.02 -11.35
CA ALA A 62 1.83 9.47 -11.27
C ALA A 62 2.22 9.96 -9.88
N ALA A 63 1.98 9.17 -8.83
CA ALA A 63 2.37 9.49 -7.46
C ALA A 63 3.88 9.71 -7.37
N ARG A 64 4.29 10.88 -6.86
CA ARG A 64 5.69 11.28 -6.71
C ARG A 64 5.82 12.51 -5.81
N ASN A 65 6.96 12.62 -5.16
CA ASN A 65 7.40 13.87 -4.54
C ASN A 65 8.13 14.72 -5.59
N ILE A 66 7.85 16.03 -5.67
CA ILE A 66 8.49 16.95 -6.63
C ILE A 66 9.42 17.88 -5.88
N GLU A 67 10.70 17.89 -6.25
CA GLU A 67 11.73 18.68 -5.57
C GLU A 67 11.47 20.20 -5.66
N GLU A 68 10.97 20.67 -6.80
CA GLU A 68 10.68 22.09 -7.05
C GLU A 68 9.34 22.57 -6.45
N GLY A 69 8.57 21.68 -5.82
CA GLY A 69 7.37 22.02 -5.06
C GLY A 69 6.18 21.11 -5.31
N GLY A 70 5.46 20.79 -4.23
CA GLY A 70 4.27 19.94 -4.22
C GLY A 70 4.58 18.45 -4.24
N SER A 71 3.57 17.65 -3.92
CA SER A 71 3.65 16.19 -3.96
C SER A 71 2.30 15.59 -4.35
N LEU A 72 2.35 14.47 -5.08
CA LEU A 72 1.17 13.67 -5.38
C LEU A 72 1.29 12.34 -4.67
N THR A 73 0.49 12.12 -3.63
CA THR A 73 0.39 10.86 -2.92
C THR A 73 -0.86 10.11 -3.38
N ILE A 74 -0.72 8.84 -3.72
CA ILE A 74 -1.85 7.98 -4.07
C ILE A 74 -1.82 6.77 -3.14
N LEU A 75 -2.86 6.62 -2.32
CA LEU A 75 -3.10 5.43 -1.53
C LEU A 75 -4.27 4.69 -2.17
N ALA A 76 -4.02 3.46 -2.61
CA ALA A 76 -5.03 2.67 -3.28
C ALA A 76 -5.23 1.31 -2.61
N THR A 77 -6.47 0.88 -2.48
CA THR A 77 -6.78 -0.49 -2.05
C THR A 77 -6.56 -1.44 -3.23
N ALA A 78 -6.01 -2.61 -2.94
CA ALA A 78 -5.86 -3.71 -3.88
C ALA A 78 -6.54 -4.96 -3.31
N LEU A 79 -7.28 -5.67 -4.15
CA LEU A 79 -7.94 -6.92 -3.77
C LEU A 79 -7.02 -8.09 -4.09
N ILE A 80 -6.81 -8.97 -3.11
CA ILE A 80 -6.11 -10.25 -3.23
C ILE A 80 -7.01 -11.36 -2.70
N ASP A 81 -6.67 -12.62 -2.96
CA ASP A 81 -7.43 -13.80 -2.52
C ASP A 81 -8.92 -13.74 -2.87
N THR A 82 -9.22 -13.23 -4.07
CA THR A 82 -10.59 -13.13 -4.64
C THR A 82 -10.99 -14.41 -5.38
N GLY A 83 -10.06 -15.35 -5.58
CA GLY A 83 -10.22 -16.52 -6.45
C GLY A 83 -10.06 -16.20 -7.94
N SER A 84 -9.81 -14.95 -8.32
CA SER A 84 -9.59 -14.54 -9.71
C SER A 84 -8.11 -14.38 -10.01
N LYS A 85 -7.58 -15.23 -10.91
CA LYS A 85 -6.21 -15.09 -11.43
C LYS A 85 -5.93 -13.72 -12.05
N MET A 86 -6.96 -13.03 -12.55
CA MET A 86 -6.86 -11.67 -13.06
C MET A 86 -6.42 -10.70 -11.96
N ASP A 87 -6.99 -10.81 -10.76
CA ASP A 87 -6.67 -9.92 -9.64
C ASP A 87 -5.28 -10.18 -9.08
N GLU A 88 -4.85 -11.44 -9.04
CA GLU A 88 -3.49 -11.82 -8.66
C GLU A 88 -2.45 -11.19 -9.59
N VAL A 89 -2.68 -11.26 -10.90
CA VAL A 89 -1.80 -10.65 -11.92
C VAL A 89 -1.80 -9.13 -11.81
N ILE A 90 -2.97 -8.51 -11.60
CA ILE A 90 -3.08 -7.07 -11.37
C ILE A 90 -2.28 -6.65 -10.13
N TYR A 91 -2.42 -7.39 -9.03
CA TYR A 91 -1.72 -7.11 -7.78
C TYR A 91 -0.20 -7.17 -7.96
N GLU A 92 0.33 -8.23 -8.57
CA GLU A 92 1.78 -8.38 -8.79
C GLU A 92 2.35 -7.26 -9.68
N GLU A 93 1.61 -6.82 -10.70
CA GLU A 93 2.01 -5.71 -11.57
C GLU A 93 2.06 -4.36 -10.85
N PHE A 94 1.15 -4.12 -9.91
CA PHE A 94 1.15 -2.90 -9.11
C PHE A 94 2.13 -2.93 -7.95
N LYS A 95 2.43 -4.10 -7.40
CA LYS A 95 3.48 -4.30 -6.40
C LYS A 95 4.84 -3.81 -6.91
N GLY A 96 5.14 -4.06 -8.18
CA GLY A 96 6.35 -3.55 -8.84
C GLY A 96 6.35 -2.02 -9.04
N THR A 97 5.17 -1.41 -9.12
CA THR A 97 5.00 0.02 -9.41
C THR A 97 5.01 0.88 -8.15
N GLY A 98 4.45 0.38 -7.05
CA GLY A 98 4.39 1.08 -5.76
C GLY A 98 5.69 1.01 -4.95
N ASN A 99 5.74 1.81 -3.88
CA ASN A 99 6.83 1.84 -2.91
C ASN A 99 6.40 1.57 -1.46
N MET A 100 5.10 1.43 -1.19
CA MET A 100 4.52 1.13 0.12
C MET A 100 3.44 0.07 -0.04
N GLU A 101 3.43 -0.91 0.86
CA GLU A 101 2.41 -1.95 0.94
C GLU A 101 1.93 -2.12 2.39
N ILE A 102 0.62 -2.15 2.58
CA ILE A 102 -0.01 -2.50 3.86
C ILE A 102 -0.93 -3.70 3.59
N HIS A 103 -0.51 -4.86 4.09
CA HIS A 103 -1.23 -6.11 3.94
C HIS A 103 -2.23 -6.28 5.07
N LEU A 104 -3.47 -6.64 4.76
CA LEU A 104 -4.49 -6.98 5.74
C LEU A 104 -4.77 -8.48 5.69
N ASP A 105 -4.80 -9.14 6.84
CA ASP A 105 -5.01 -10.60 6.94
C ASP A 105 -6.46 -10.92 7.31
N ARG A 106 -7.10 -11.77 6.50
CA ARG A 106 -8.49 -12.20 6.68
C ARG A 106 -8.70 -12.94 8.01
N ARG A 107 -7.73 -13.78 8.44
CA ARG A 107 -7.83 -14.58 9.68
C ARG A 107 -7.88 -13.68 10.91
N ILE A 108 -7.11 -12.58 10.90
CA ILE A 108 -7.10 -11.58 11.98
C ILE A 108 -8.44 -10.84 12.04
N ALA A 109 -8.96 -10.43 10.88
CA ALA A 109 -10.26 -9.77 10.78
C ALA A 109 -11.44 -10.67 11.20
N GLU A 110 -11.43 -11.95 10.84
CA GLU A 110 -12.45 -12.95 11.23
C GLU A 110 -12.51 -13.15 12.76
N LYS A 111 -11.36 -13.04 13.45
CA LYS A 111 -11.29 -13.03 14.92
C LYS A 111 -11.68 -11.69 15.56
N ARG A 112 -12.08 -10.70 14.75
CA ARG A 112 -12.45 -9.33 15.16
C ARG A 112 -11.32 -8.55 15.84
N VAL A 113 -10.08 -8.85 15.50
CA VAL A 113 -8.92 -8.08 15.96
C VAL A 113 -8.63 -6.97 14.96
N PHE A 114 -8.64 -5.72 15.42
CA PHE A 114 -8.43 -4.55 14.56
C PHE A 114 -7.40 -3.58 15.13
N PRO A 115 -6.55 -2.97 14.27
CA PRO A 115 -6.46 -3.17 12.82
C PRO A 115 -5.86 -4.54 12.43
N ALA A 116 -6.41 -5.16 11.38
CA ALA A 116 -6.05 -6.52 10.94
C ALA A 116 -4.80 -6.55 10.03
N ILE A 117 -3.72 -5.88 10.46
CA ILE A 117 -2.51 -5.67 9.64
C ILE A 117 -1.55 -6.85 9.76
N ASN A 118 -1.10 -7.37 8.63
CA ASN A 118 0.04 -8.28 8.59
C ASN A 118 1.34 -7.45 8.62
N ILE A 119 1.97 -7.40 9.80
CA ILE A 119 3.15 -6.55 10.05
C ILE A 119 4.37 -7.02 9.25
N ASN A 120 4.57 -8.33 9.13
CA ASN A 120 5.74 -8.92 8.46
C ASN A 120 5.73 -8.65 6.95
N ARG A 121 4.54 -8.71 6.32
CA ARG A 121 4.38 -8.43 4.88
C ARG A 121 4.29 -6.95 4.53
N SER A 122 3.94 -6.09 5.49
CA SER A 122 3.79 -4.66 5.26
C SER A 122 5.14 -3.94 5.34
N GLY A 123 5.34 -2.89 4.55
CA GLY A 123 6.58 -2.11 4.56
C GLY A 123 6.60 -0.99 3.53
N THR A 124 7.59 -0.11 3.68
CA THR A 124 7.83 1.03 2.79
C THR A 124 9.28 1.01 2.33
N ARG A 125 9.52 1.18 1.03
CA ARG A 125 10.88 1.30 0.48
C ARG A 125 11.47 2.64 0.90
N LYS A 126 12.76 2.65 1.22
CA LYS A 126 13.51 3.85 1.61
C LYS A 126 12.90 4.56 2.83
N GLU A 127 12.45 3.79 3.82
CA GLU A 127 11.85 4.32 5.05
C GLU A 127 12.82 5.19 5.88
N GLU A 128 14.13 5.06 5.66
CA GLU A 128 15.16 5.93 6.24
C GLU A 128 15.05 7.42 5.86
N TYR A 129 14.33 7.76 4.79
CA TYR A 129 14.03 9.16 4.44
C TYR A 129 12.79 9.69 5.16
N LEU A 130 11.99 8.82 5.78
CA LEU A 130 10.71 9.17 6.41
C LEU A 130 10.78 9.13 7.94
N THR A 131 11.78 8.45 8.50
CA THR A 131 11.94 8.27 9.94
C THR A 131 13.33 8.66 10.41
N GLU A 132 13.42 9.18 11.63
CA GLU A 132 14.71 9.42 12.28
C GLU A 132 15.46 8.11 12.53
N GLU A 133 16.79 8.14 12.52
CA GLU A 133 17.63 6.94 12.70
C GLU A 133 17.30 6.19 14.01
N ALA A 134 17.08 6.93 15.09
CA ALA A 134 16.71 6.36 16.39
C ALA A 134 15.33 5.71 16.39
N GLU A 135 14.39 6.16 15.56
CA GLU A 135 13.08 5.52 15.39
C GLU A 135 13.21 4.27 14.51
N LEU A 136 13.96 4.36 13.41
CA LEU A 136 14.21 3.25 12.49
C LEU A 136 14.82 2.03 13.21
N GLN A 137 15.82 2.26 14.06
CA GLN A 137 16.43 1.20 14.88
C GLN A 137 15.39 0.50 15.80
N LYS A 138 14.47 1.27 16.39
CA LYS A 138 13.43 0.70 17.26
C LYS A 138 12.39 -0.08 16.47
N MET A 139 11.98 0.42 15.31
CA MET A 139 11.10 -0.30 14.39
C MET A 139 11.73 -1.63 13.96
N TRP A 140 13.04 -1.64 13.69
CA TRP A 140 13.79 -2.86 13.38
C TRP A 140 13.82 -3.88 14.53
N ILE A 141 14.07 -3.43 15.76
CA ILE A 141 14.01 -4.30 16.95
C ILE A 141 12.61 -4.88 17.10
N LEU A 142 11.58 -4.03 16.97
CA LEU A 142 10.19 -4.48 17.03
C LEU A 142 9.90 -5.54 15.96
N ARG A 143 10.32 -5.32 14.71
CA ARG A 143 10.18 -6.31 13.63
C ARG A 143 10.86 -7.63 13.97
N LYS A 144 12.08 -7.61 14.52
CA LYS A 144 12.78 -8.84 14.94
C LYS A 144 12.04 -9.61 16.03
N VAL A 145 11.40 -8.91 16.96
CA VAL A 145 10.59 -9.53 18.02
C VAL A 145 9.31 -10.14 17.46
N LEU A 146 8.65 -9.46 16.51
CA LEU A 146 7.38 -9.91 15.94
C LEU A 146 7.54 -11.00 14.86
N HIS A 147 8.65 -11.01 14.12
CA HIS A 147 8.89 -11.94 13.01
C HIS A 147 8.72 -13.44 13.36
N PRO A 148 9.21 -13.95 14.50
CA PRO A 148 9.02 -15.37 14.84
C PRO A 148 7.61 -15.71 15.32
N MET A 149 6.75 -14.72 15.58
CA MET A 149 5.37 -14.95 16.03
C MET A 149 4.46 -15.25 14.83
N ASP A 150 3.43 -16.07 15.05
CA ASP A 150 2.31 -16.21 14.13
C ASP A 150 1.63 -14.83 13.92
N GLU A 151 1.07 -14.58 12.73
CA GLU A 151 0.56 -13.24 12.38
C GLU A 151 -0.50 -12.72 13.35
N LEU A 152 -1.40 -13.61 13.82
CA LEU A 152 -2.44 -13.23 14.75
C LEU A 152 -1.86 -12.92 16.13
N ALA A 153 -0.94 -13.76 16.61
CA ALA A 153 -0.26 -13.56 17.88
C ALA A 153 0.58 -12.27 17.88
N ALA A 154 1.24 -11.96 16.76
CA ALA A 154 2.03 -10.74 16.59
C ALA A 154 1.18 -9.48 16.75
N VAL A 155 0.01 -9.42 16.12
CA VAL A 155 -0.90 -8.28 16.22
C VAL A 155 -1.49 -8.17 17.62
N GLU A 156 -1.95 -9.27 18.23
CA GLU A 156 -2.47 -9.25 19.60
C GLU A 156 -1.41 -8.80 20.61
N PHE A 157 -0.18 -9.31 20.49
CA PHE A 157 0.95 -8.87 21.30
C PHE A 157 1.21 -7.37 21.15
N LEU A 158 1.27 -6.87 19.91
CA LEU A 158 1.51 -5.45 19.65
C LEU A 158 0.39 -4.58 20.22
N LEU A 159 -0.88 -4.96 20.00
CA LEU A 159 -2.03 -4.21 20.51
C LEU A 159 -2.04 -4.14 22.02
N ASN A 160 -1.77 -5.26 22.71
CA ASN A 160 -1.67 -5.27 24.17
C ASN A 160 -0.59 -4.30 24.67
N LYS A 161 0.58 -4.26 24.02
CA LYS A 161 1.65 -3.32 24.39
C LYS A 161 1.35 -1.87 24.04
N LEU A 162 0.65 -1.62 22.94
CA LEU A 162 0.24 -0.26 22.56
C LEU A 162 -0.81 0.28 23.54
N GLN A 163 -1.72 -0.55 24.07
CA GLN A 163 -2.73 -0.15 25.05
C GLN A 163 -2.13 0.37 26.36
N ASP A 164 -0.94 -0.09 26.74
CA ASP A 164 -0.23 0.38 27.94
C ASP A 164 0.21 1.86 27.83
N THR A 165 0.21 2.43 26.63
CA THR A 165 0.70 3.80 26.38
C THR A 165 -0.23 4.62 25.50
N LYS A 166 -0.17 5.94 25.60
CA LYS A 166 -0.98 6.84 24.74
C LYS A 166 -0.31 7.22 23.43
N THR A 167 1.02 7.07 23.32
CA THR A 167 1.80 7.54 22.18
C THR A 167 2.90 6.55 21.83
N ASN A 168 3.22 6.44 20.53
CA ASN A 168 4.29 5.56 20.04
C ASN A 168 5.64 5.90 20.66
N ALA A 169 5.91 7.19 20.93
CA ALA A 169 7.13 7.62 21.62
C ALA A 169 7.29 6.95 23.00
N LYS A 170 6.21 6.90 23.80
CA LYS A 170 6.23 6.26 25.13
C LYS A 170 6.33 4.74 25.02
N PHE A 171 5.63 4.14 24.06
CA PHE A 171 5.76 2.70 23.77
C PHE A 171 7.22 2.33 23.46
N PHE A 172 7.87 3.11 22.61
CA PHE A 172 9.25 2.93 22.23
C PHE A 172 10.26 3.19 23.35
N GLU A 173 9.94 4.05 24.31
CA GLU A 173 10.72 4.20 25.55
C GLU A 173 10.56 3.01 26.49
N ALA A 174 9.34 2.48 26.61
CA ALA A 174 9.05 1.31 27.44
C ALA A 174 9.74 0.03 26.92
N MET A 175 9.91 -0.12 25.60
CA MET A 175 10.66 -1.22 24.99
C MET A 175 12.17 -1.23 25.31
N LYS A 176 12.74 -0.11 25.78
CA LYS A 176 14.16 -0.05 26.16
C LYS A 176 14.45 -0.65 27.53
N ARG A 177 13.41 -0.90 28.34
CA ARG A 177 13.49 -1.48 29.68
C ARG A 177 13.25 -2.98 29.62
#